data_AF-A0A2H3D512-F1
#
_entry.id   AF-A0A2H3D512-F1
#
_cell.length_a   1.000
_cell.length_b   1.000
_cell.length_c   1.000
_cell.angle_alpha   90.00
_cell.angle_beta   90.00
_cell.angle_gamma   90.00
#
_symmetry.space_group_name_H-M   'P 1'
#
loop_
_entity.id
_entity.type
_entity.pdbx_description
1 polymer ?
#
loop_
_entity_poly.entity_id
_entity_poly.type
_entity_poly.pdbx_seq_one_letter_code
_entity_poly.pdbx_strand_id
1 'polypeptide(L)'
;MFDTIRNSKDILVDLNSRISEAQDILNHLSRECTQAASNLRDAKASLHPIQRLPDEVLKHLFITCTRSPEACVYDSVYGDCLDENAFPWTLSQTCRRWRKITLETSRLWSHIDLNIDLEH
;
A
#
# COMPACT_ATOMS: atom_id res chain seq x y z
N MET A 1 63.36 -19.18 13.22
CA MET A 1 62.47 -20.27 12.72
C MET A 1 61.20 -20.37 13.56
N PHE A 2 61.28 -20.43 14.90
CA PHE A 2 60.10 -20.45 15.78
C PHE A 2 59.25 -19.16 15.71
N ASP A 3 59.86 -17.98 15.64
CA ASP A 3 59.12 -16.71 15.55
C ASP A 3 58.33 -16.56 14.24
N THR A 4 58.88 -17.09 13.14
CA THR A 4 58.22 -17.12 11.84
C THR A 4 56.95 -17.98 11.89
N ILE A 5 57.03 -19.15 12.51
CA ILE A 5 55.88 -20.07 12.66
C ILE A 5 54.81 -19.47 13.57
N ARG A 6 55.21 -18.79 14.64
CA ARG A 6 54.28 -18.11 15.55
C ARG A 6 53.53 -16.96 14.84
N ASN A 7 54.26 -16.11 14.13
CA ASN A 7 53.68 -15.00 13.37
C ASN A 7 52.71 -15.50 12.28
N SER A 8 53.03 -16.59 11.58
CA SER A 8 52.13 -17.19 10.60
C SER A 8 50.84 -17.73 11.23
N LYS A 9 50.91 -18.30 12.43
CA LYS A 9 49.72 -18.76 13.17
C LYS A 9 48.82 -17.59 13.55
N ASP A 10 49.39 -16.50 14.05
CA ASP A 10 48.61 -15.32 14.46
C ASP A 10 47.89 -14.68 13.26
N ILE A 11 48.56 -14.60 12.10
CA ILE A 11 47.94 -14.13 10.84
C ILE A 11 46.78 -15.03 10.40
N LEU A 12 46.92 -16.36 10.52
CA LEU A 12 45.85 -17.29 10.18
C LEU A 12 44.63 -17.15 11.10
N VAL A 13 44.85 -16.88 12.39
CA VAL A 13 43.77 -16.64 13.35
C VAL A 13 43.02 -15.35 13.02
N ASP A 14 43.74 -14.27 12.72
CA ASP A 14 43.14 -13.00 12.29
C ASP A 14 42.29 -13.17 11.02
N LEU A 15 42.84 -13.81 9.98
CA LEU A 15 42.13 -14.04 8.74
C LEU A 15 40.88 -14.91 8.93
N ASN A 16 40.96 -15.98 9.74
CA ASN A 16 39.78 -16.80 10.05
C ASN A 16 38.71 -16.01 10.82
N SER A 17 39.12 -15.13 11.74
CA SER A 17 38.19 -14.25 12.45
C SER A 17 37.45 -13.33 11.48
N ARG A 18 38.18 -12.69 10.56
CA ARG A 18 37.60 -11.80 9.55
C ARG A 18 36.70 -12.53 8.55
N ILE A 19 37.05 -13.76 8.18
CA ILE A 19 36.21 -14.61 7.33
C ILE A 19 34.90 -14.94 8.06
N SER A 20 34.97 -15.32 9.34
CA SER A 20 33.78 -15.62 10.15
C SER A 20 32.87 -14.40 10.26
N GLU A 21 33.44 -13.23 10.55
CA GLU A 21 32.68 -11.98 10.65
C GLU A 21 31.99 -11.62 9.32
N ALA A 22 32.72 -11.73 8.19
CA ALA A 22 32.14 -11.49 6.87
C ALA A 22 31.02 -12.49 6.52
N GLN A 23 31.17 -13.75 6.91
CA GLN A 23 30.15 -14.79 6.74
C GLN A 23 28.89 -14.49 7.57
N ASP A 24 29.06 -14.02 8.82
CA ASP A 24 27.93 -13.65 9.67
C ASP A 24 27.15 -12.47 9.10
N ILE A 25 27.84 -11.44 8.60
CA ILE A 25 27.21 -10.30 7.93
C ILE A 25 26.44 -10.76 6.68
N LEU A 26 27.03 -11.62 5.86
CA LEU A 26 26.40 -12.11 4.64
C LEU A 26 25.15 -12.94 4.96
N ASN A 27 25.24 -13.81 5.98
CA ASN A 27 24.11 -14.59 6.45
C ASN A 27 22.98 -13.70 7.00
N HIS A 28 23.33 -12.64 7.72
CA HIS A 28 22.36 -11.68 8.22
C HIS A 28 21.62 -10.98 7.08
N LEU A 29 22.35 -10.40 6.12
CA LEU A 29 21.76 -9.72 4.96
C LEU A 29 20.91 -10.67 4.10
N SER A 30 21.35 -11.91 3.90
CA SER A 30 20.59 -12.93 3.17
C SER A 30 19.24 -13.25 3.83
N ARG A 31 19.22 -13.32 5.17
CA ARG A 31 17.98 -13.47 5.93
C ARG A 31 17.07 -12.26 5.75
N GLU A 32 17.60 -11.04 5.82
CA GLU A 32 16.82 -9.82 5.59
C GLU A 32 16.23 -9.76 4.18
N CYS A 33 17.00 -10.10 3.14
CA CYS A 33 16.51 -10.18 1.78
C CYS A 33 15.39 -11.22 1.63
N THR A 34 15.55 -12.39 2.26
CA THR A 34 14.54 -13.46 2.23
C THR A 34 13.24 -13.02 2.93
N GLN A 35 13.36 -12.35 4.08
CA GLN A 35 12.21 -11.82 4.81
C GLN A 35 11.49 -10.73 4.02
N ALA A 36 12.22 -9.78 3.44
CA ALA A 36 11.66 -8.73 2.61
C ALA A 36 10.95 -9.29 1.37
N ALA A 37 11.53 -10.32 0.73
CA ALA A 37 10.92 -11.01 -0.40
C ALA A 37 9.61 -11.73 0.00
N SER A 38 9.55 -12.32 1.21
CA SER A 38 8.32 -12.92 1.71
C SER A 38 7.24 -11.86 1.96
N ASN A 39 7.58 -10.79 2.68
CA ASN A 39 6.64 -9.71 2.96
C ASN A 39 6.07 -9.11 1.66
N LEU A 40 6.91 -8.93 0.64
CA LEU A 40 6.46 -8.45 -0.67
C LEU A 40 5.51 -9.42 -1.36
N ARG A 41 5.78 -10.73 -1.29
CA ARG A 41 4.92 -11.76 -1.87
C ARG A 41 3.57 -11.80 -1.17
N ASP A 42 3.55 -11.72 0.16
CA ASP A 42 2.33 -11.75 0.96
C ASP A 42 1.46 -10.51 0.69
N ALA A 43 2.09 -9.32 0.62
CA ALA A 43 1.41 -8.09 0.22
C ALA A 43 0.89 -8.14 -1.22
N LYS A 44 1.63 -8.74 -2.16
CA LYS A 44 1.14 -8.93 -3.54
C LYS A 44 -0.03 -9.91 -3.59
N ALA A 45 0.01 -10.99 -2.82
CA ALA A 45 -1.06 -11.98 -2.79
C ALA A 45 -2.38 -11.39 -2.27
N SER A 46 -2.33 -10.51 -1.25
CA SER A 46 -3.52 -9.82 -0.74
C SER A 46 -4.06 -8.76 -1.69
N LEU A 47 -3.20 -8.07 -2.44
CA LEU A 47 -3.60 -7.05 -3.42
C LEU A 47 -4.07 -7.63 -4.76
N HIS A 48 -3.68 -8.87 -5.09
CA HIS A 48 -3.93 -9.48 -6.39
C HIS A 48 -5.41 -9.66 -6.76
N PRO A 49 -6.34 -10.05 -5.86
CA PRO A 49 -7.76 -10.13 -6.18
C PRO A 49 -8.35 -8.77 -6.58
N ILE A 50 -7.98 -7.70 -5.86
CA ILE A 50 -8.46 -6.34 -6.11
C ILE A 50 -7.87 -5.78 -7.41
N GLN A 51 -6.59 -6.09 -7.69
CA GLN A 51 -5.93 -5.68 -8.93
C GLN A 51 -6.42 -6.44 -10.17
N ARG A 52 -7.01 -7.63 -10.01
CA ARG A 52 -7.52 -8.46 -11.11
C ARG A 52 -8.98 -8.21 -11.49
N LEU A 53 -9.76 -7.54 -10.64
CA LEU A 53 -11.11 -7.13 -11.00
C LEU A 53 -11.06 -6.29 -12.28
N PRO A 54 -11.91 -6.52 -13.29
CA PRO A 54 -12.05 -5.61 -14.42
C PRO A 54 -12.50 -4.22 -13.97
N ASP A 55 -12.14 -3.18 -14.73
CA ASP A 55 -12.53 -1.80 -14.43
C ASP A 55 -14.06 -1.65 -14.31
N GLU A 56 -14.82 -2.38 -15.14
CA GLU A 56 -16.30 -2.39 -15.10
C GLU A 56 -16.87 -2.91 -13.77
N VAL A 57 -16.28 -3.98 -13.23
CA VAL A 57 -16.74 -4.55 -11.96
C VAL A 57 -16.41 -3.59 -10.81
N LEU A 58 -15.21 -3.00 -10.84
CA LEU A 58 -14.79 -2.03 -9.85
C LEU A 58 -15.66 -0.76 -9.88
N LYS A 59 -15.97 -0.26 -11.08
CA LYS A 59 -16.91 0.84 -11.31
C LYS A 59 -18.31 0.51 -10.79
N HIS A 60 -18.81 -0.69 -11.08
CA HIS A 60 -20.11 -1.14 -10.59
C HIS A 60 -20.15 -1.18 -9.06
N LEU A 61 -19.08 -1.69 -8.41
CA LEU A 61 -18.95 -1.67 -6.96
C LEU A 61 -18.98 -0.25 -6.41
N PHE A 62 -18.19 0.68 -6.99
CA PHE A 62 -18.17 2.08 -6.54
C PHE A 62 -19.56 2.71 -6.61
N ILE A 63 -20.27 2.53 -7.74
CA ILE A 63 -21.62 3.04 -7.93
C ILE A 63 -22.62 2.41 -6.95
N THR A 64 -22.44 1.13 -6.63
CA THR A 64 -23.34 0.40 -5.71
C THR A 64 -23.12 0.84 -4.27
N CYS A 65 -21.86 1.14 -3.91
CA CYS A 65 -21.48 1.64 -2.59
C CYS A 65 -21.89 3.12 -2.39
N THR A 66 -21.97 3.92 -3.45
CA THR A 66 -22.65 5.22 -3.41
C THR A 66 -24.16 5.00 -3.44
N ARG A 67 -24.81 5.05 -2.28
CA ARG A 67 -26.26 4.80 -2.16
C ARG A 67 -27.05 5.79 -3.04
N SER A 68 -28.21 5.35 -3.54
CA SER A 68 -29.00 6.14 -4.49
C SER A 68 -29.50 7.46 -3.87
N PRO A 69 -29.67 8.52 -4.68
CA PRO A 69 -30.14 9.83 -4.21
C PRO A 69 -31.44 9.76 -3.39
N GLU A 70 -32.31 8.78 -3.66
CA GLU A 70 -33.57 8.63 -2.91
C GLU A 70 -33.37 8.16 -1.45
N ALA A 71 -32.22 7.55 -1.12
CA ALA A 71 -31.88 7.11 0.23
C ALA A 71 -31.14 8.18 1.06
N CYS A 72 -30.64 9.24 0.42
CA CYS A 72 -29.83 10.30 1.04
C CYS A 72 -30.64 11.29 1.89
N VAL A 73 -31.98 11.26 1.82
CA VAL A 73 -32.87 12.20 2.53
C VAL A 73 -32.74 12.11 4.07
N TYR A 74 -32.19 11.02 4.61
CA TYR A 74 -32.11 10.79 6.06
C TYR A 74 -30.74 10.38 6.61
N ASP A 75 -29.73 10.17 5.75
CA ASP A 75 -28.45 9.58 6.17
C ASP A 75 -27.29 10.54 5.89
N SER A 76 -27.04 11.45 6.84
CA SER A 76 -25.96 12.46 6.80
C SER A 76 -24.54 11.87 6.81
N VAL A 77 -24.42 10.53 6.79
CA VAL A 77 -23.17 9.79 6.92
C VAL A 77 -22.35 9.77 5.62
N TYR A 78 -22.95 10.05 4.46
CA TYR A 78 -22.29 9.81 3.17
C TYR A 78 -21.64 11.03 2.51
N GLY A 79 -21.91 12.26 2.99
CA GLY A 79 -21.39 13.50 2.40
C GLY A 79 -21.85 13.71 0.95
N ASP A 80 -21.94 14.95 0.50
CA ASP A 80 -22.13 15.22 -0.92
C ASP A 80 -20.78 15.23 -1.65
N CYS A 81 -20.76 15.40 -2.98
CA CYS A 81 -19.49 15.42 -3.68
C CYS A 81 -18.64 16.69 -3.40
N LEU A 82 -19.17 17.67 -2.68
CA LEU A 82 -18.44 18.87 -2.25
C LEU A 82 -17.71 18.64 -0.92
N ASP A 83 -18.15 17.69 -0.11
CA ASP A 83 -17.41 17.22 1.07
C ASP A 83 -16.19 16.39 0.66
N GLU A 84 -14.99 16.88 0.93
CA GLU A 84 -13.72 16.20 0.65
C GLU A 84 -13.59 14.86 1.40
N ASN A 85 -14.35 14.65 2.46
CA ASN A 85 -14.39 13.38 3.20
C ASN A 85 -15.37 12.36 2.59
N ALA A 86 -16.17 12.78 1.60
CA ALA A 86 -17.14 11.91 0.98
C ALA A 86 -16.51 10.74 0.22
N PHE A 87 -17.34 9.73 -0.02
CA PHE A 87 -16.92 8.46 -0.62
C PHE A 87 -16.17 8.61 -1.97
N PRO A 88 -16.59 9.46 -2.93
CA PRO A 88 -15.88 9.64 -4.20
C PRO A 88 -14.43 10.13 -4.00
N TRP A 89 -14.23 11.10 -3.11
CA TRP A 89 -12.91 11.63 -2.79
C TRP A 89 -12.04 10.58 -2.12
N THR A 90 -12.58 9.83 -1.15
CA THR A 90 -11.88 8.71 -0.50
C THR A 90 -11.39 7.68 -1.53
N LEU A 91 -12.25 7.27 -2.48
CA LEU A 91 -11.86 6.33 -3.54
C LEU A 91 -10.73 6.89 -4.41
N SER A 92 -10.76 8.19 -4.72
CA SER A 92 -9.78 8.86 -5.57
C SER A 92 -8.37 8.92 -4.97
N GLN A 93 -8.23 8.76 -3.65
CA GLN A 93 -6.94 8.84 -2.95
C GLN A 93 -6.24 7.49 -2.76
N THR A 94 -6.87 6.37 -3.13
CA THR A 94 -6.33 5.02 -2.90
C THR A 94 -5.14 4.66 -3.82
N CYS A 95 -5.37 4.48 -5.13
CA CYS A 95 -4.32 4.18 -6.11
C CYS A 95 -4.63 4.82 -7.47
N ARG A 96 -3.64 4.87 -8.38
CA ARG A 96 -3.81 5.48 -9.72
C ARG A 96 -4.98 4.90 -10.51
N ARG A 97 -5.20 3.59 -10.41
CA ARG A 97 -6.28 2.89 -11.12
C ARG A 97 -7.66 3.25 -10.59
N TRP A 98 -7.83 3.24 -9.26
CA TRP A 98 -9.08 3.62 -8.61
C TRP A 98 -9.40 5.09 -8.88
N ARG A 99 -8.41 5.98 -8.75
CA ARG A 99 -8.55 7.40 -9.12
C ARG A 99 -9.07 7.59 -10.54
N LYS A 100 -8.48 6.90 -11.52
CA LYS A 100 -8.92 6.96 -12.91
C LYS A 100 -10.39 6.57 -13.03
N ILE A 101 -10.78 5.43 -12.48
CA ILE A 101 -12.15 4.91 -12.56
C ILE A 101 -13.14 5.85 -11.85
N THR A 102 -12.80 6.37 -10.68
CA THR A 102 -13.65 7.30 -9.94
C THR A 102 -13.89 8.59 -10.73
N LEU A 103 -12.84 9.18 -11.32
CA LEU A 103 -12.96 10.39 -12.13
C LEU A 103 -13.71 10.16 -13.45
N GLU A 104 -13.57 8.98 -14.05
CA GLU A 104 -14.30 8.59 -15.27
C GLU A 104 -15.77 8.23 -15.00
N THR A 105 -16.17 8.07 -13.74
CA THR A 105 -17.52 7.67 -13.35
C THR A 105 -18.31 8.88 -12.85
N SER A 106 -18.87 9.65 -13.79
CA SER A 106 -19.67 10.85 -13.50
C SER A 106 -20.79 10.65 -12.48
N ARG A 107 -21.41 9.46 -12.44
CA ARG A 107 -22.47 9.10 -11.48
C ARG A 107 -22.02 9.18 -10.01
N LEU A 108 -20.72 9.04 -9.71
CA LEU A 108 -20.21 9.22 -8.34
C LEU A 108 -20.24 10.68 -7.88
N TRP A 109 -20.31 11.61 -8.83
CA TRP A 109 -20.22 13.06 -8.61
C TRP A 109 -21.55 13.77 -8.85
N SER A 110 -22.65 13.02 -9.07
CA SER A 110 -23.93 13.60 -9.47
C SER A 110 -24.79 14.07 -8.29
N HIS A 111 -24.33 13.89 -7.05
CA HIS A 111 -25.05 14.30 -5.84
C HIS A 111 -24.38 15.51 -5.20
N ILE A 112 -25.11 16.62 -5.14
CA ILE A 112 -24.65 17.91 -4.61
C ILE A 112 -25.70 18.39 -3.62
N ASP A 113 -25.32 18.56 -2.36
CA ASP A 113 -26.16 19.12 -1.31
C ASP A 113 -25.64 20.51 -0.95
N LEU A 114 -26.37 21.52 -1.41
CA LEU A 114 -26.06 22.90 -1.04
C LEU A 114 -26.75 23.22 0.29
N ASN A 115 -26.00 23.16 1.38
CA ASN A 115 -26.44 23.80 2.62
C ASN A 115 -26.21 25.31 2.49
N ILE A 116 -27.24 26.03 2.08
CA ILE A 116 -27.22 27.49 2.03
C ILE A 116 -27.62 27.96 3.42
N ASP A 117 -26.64 28.33 4.25
CA ASP A 117 -26.91 28.98 5.53
C ASP A 117 -27.65 30.30 5.25
N LEU A 118 -28.96 30.34 5.51
CA LEU A 118 -29.73 31.57 5.51
C LEU A 118 -29.37 32.35 6.78
N GLU A 119 -28.31 33.16 6.72
CA GLU A 119 -28.07 34.20 7.72
C GLU A 119 -29.26 35.18 7.76
N HIS A 120 -29.88 35.32 8.94
CA HIS A 120 -30.81 36.39 9.31
C HIS A 120 -30.10 37.40 10.20
#